data_AF-A0A2V8SW66-F1
#
_entry.id   AF-A0A2V8SW66-F1
#
_cell.length_a   1.000
_cell.length_b   1.000
_cell.length_c   1.000
_cell.angle_alpha   90.00
_cell.angle_beta   90.00
_cell.angle_gamma   90.00
#
_symmetry.space_group_name_H-M   'P 1'
#
loop_
_entity.id
_entity.type
_entity.pdbx_description
1 polymer ?
#
loop_
_entity_poly.entity_id
_entity_poly.type
_entity_poly.pdbx_seq_one_letter_code
_entity_poly.pdbx_strand_id
1 'polypeptide(L)'
;MNALLTALSVALAVVVALTVPGGASAVLLCVLAALAAGVLIAWAEERERRFLLQVFVGGLLVRMALGTLINAFNWQEFFGGDAFTYGLFGNALLNGLRRGVFCGGDAAEWAKSAGNGWGMIYLVAAIYAFVGRNMLAVQFFNAVVGAATAPIIFLCARHIFQNLRVAKLAALFV
;
A
#
# COMPACT_ATOMS: atom_id res chain seq x y z
N MET A 1 1.30 11.95 18.19
CA MET A 1 1.45 10.51 17.89
C MET A 1 1.93 9.85 19.17
N ASN A 2 1.37 8.70 19.55
CA ASN A 2 1.71 8.07 20.84
C ASN A 2 3.05 7.34 20.71
N ALA A 3 3.93 7.45 21.69
CA ALA A 3 5.25 6.80 21.69
C ALA A 3 5.17 5.28 21.49
N LEU A 4 4.07 4.66 21.91
CA LEU A 4 3.76 3.26 21.69
C LEU A 4 3.58 2.92 20.20
N LEU A 5 2.80 3.72 19.46
CA LEU A 5 2.56 3.46 18.03
C LEU A 5 3.84 3.61 17.22
N THR A 6 4.67 4.59 17.55
CA THR A 6 5.99 4.75 16.92
C THR A 6 6.90 3.57 17.22
N ALA A 7 6.95 3.12 18.47
CA ALA A 7 7.75 1.97 18.86
C ALA A 7 7.29 0.70 18.13
N LEU A 8 5.98 0.46 18.05
CA LEU A 8 5.41 -0.67 17.33
C LEU A 8 5.70 -0.59 15.82
N SER A 9 5.60 0.59 15.20
CA SER A 9 5.92 0.74 13.77
C SER A 9 7.39 0.47 13.47
N VAL A 10 8.29 0.94 14.33
CA VAL A 10 9.73 0.70 14.16
C VAL A 10 10.05 -0.77 14.41
N ALA A 11 9.50 -1.36 15.47
CA ALA A 11 9.69 -2.77 15.78
C ALA A 11 9.21 -3.67 14.63
N LEU A 12 7.99 -3.44 14.11
CA LEU A 12 7.46 -4.21 12.99
C LEU A 12 8.32 -4.03 11.72
N ALA A 13 8.71 -2.79 11.40
CA ALA A 13 9.56 -2.51 10.25
C ALA A 13 10.92 -3.22 10.35
N VAL A 14 11.55 -3.19 11.52
CA VAL A 14 12.84 -3.88 11.76
C VAL A 14 12.67 -5.39 11.66
N VAL A 15 11.63 -5.96 12.28
CA VAL A 15 11.36 -7.41 12.20
C VAL A 15 11.15 -7.83 10.76
N VAL A 16 10.31 -7.13 9.99
CA VAL A 16 10.07 -7.47 8.58
C VAL A 16 11.34 -7.34 7.75
N ALA A 17 12.10 -6.25 7.95
CA ALA A 17 13.31 -5.99 7.18
C ALA A 17 14.38 -7.07 7.36
N LEU A 18 14.49 -7.64 8.56
CA LEU A 18 15.54 -8.61 8.91
C LEU A 18 15.10 -10.07 8.71
N THR A 19 13.81 -10.39 8.85
CA THR A 19 13.33 -11.77 8.87
C THR A 19 12.68 -12.23 7.58
N VAL A 20 12.17 -11.31 6.75
CA VAL A 20 11.43 -11.66 5.53
C VAL A 20 12.29 -11.44 4.28
N PRO A 21 12.38 -12.40 3.35
CA PRO A 21 13.06 -12.20 2.08
C PRO A 21 12.48 -11.01 1.30
N GLY A 22 13.33 -10.04 0.93
CA GLY A 22 12.88 -8.79 0.32
C GLY A 22 12.14 -7.84 1.28
N GLY A 23 12.10 -8.14 2.58
CA GLY A 23 11.43 -7.32 3.58
C GLY A 23 11.99 -5.90 3.66
N ALA A 24 13.32 -5.76 3.60
CA ALA A 24 13.97 -4.45 3.66
C ALA A 24 13.52 -3.51 2.52
N SER A 25 13.41 -4.06 1.30
CA SER A 25 13.03 -3.29 0.12
C SER A 25 11.53 -2.99 0.09
N ALA A 26 10.70 -3.89 0.62
CA ALA A 26 9.27 -3.65 0.87
C ALA A 26 9.03 -2.56 1.93
N VAL A 27 9.77 -2.60 3.04
CA VAL A 27 9.69 -1.59 4.11
C VAL A 27 10.14 -0.23 3.59
N LEU A 28 11.23 -0.16 2.81
CA LEU A 28 11.68 1.09 2.21
C LEU A 28 10.58 1.73 1.33
N LEU A 29 9.98 0.95 0.44
CA LEU A 29 8.87 1.43 -0.40
C LEU A 29 7.68 1.88 0.46
N CYS A 30 7.34 1.10 1.49
CA CYS A 30 6.26 1.44 2.43
C CYS A 30 6.51 2.77 3.12
N VAL A 31 7.74 3.04 3.57
CA VAL A 31 8.11 4.31 4.20
C VAL A 31 8.00 5.45 3.20
N LEU A 32 8.52 5.30 1.98
CA LEU A 32 8.41 6.33 0.95
C LEU A 32 6.95 6.67 0.60
N ALA A 33 6.11 5.65 0.43
CA ALA A 33 4.68 5.85 0.17
C ALA A 33 3.97 6.47 1.39
N ALA A 34 4.30 6.03 2.61
CA ALA A 34 3.71 6.56 3.83
C ALA A 34 4.11 8.02 4.09
N LEU A 35 5.31 8.43 3.67
CA LEU A 35 5.72 9.84 3.72
C LEU A 35 4.84 10.70 2.80
N ALA A 36 4.54 10.22 1.58
CA ALA A 36 3.63 10.93 0.68
C ALA A 36 2.23 11.09 1.29
N ALA A 37 1.69 10.02 1.90
CA ALA A 37 0.44 10.10 2.64
C ALA A 37 0.54 11.03 3.87
N GLY A 38 1.68 11.03 4.56
CA GLY A 38 1.96 11.91 5.69
C GLY A 38 1.95 13.40 5.32
N VAL A 39 2.44 13.75 4.12
CA VAL A 39 2.37 15.13 3.60
C VAL A 39 0.91 15.58 3.43
N LEU A 40 0.04 14.71 2.90
CA LEU A 40 -1.39 15.01 2.77
C LEU A 40 -2.04 15.23 4.15
N ILE A 41 -1.70 14.41 5.14
CA ILE A 41 -2.20 14.56 6.51
C ILE A 41 -1.62 15.83 7.18
N ALA A 42 -0.41 16.24 6.82
CA ALA A 42 0.22 17.45 7.35
C ALA A 42 -0.49 18.75 6.91
N TRP A 43 -1.24 18.70 5.80
CA TRP A 43 -2.06 19.83 5.34
C TRP A 43 -3.38 19.98 6.11
N ALA A 44 -3.76 19.00 6.95
CA ALA A 44 -4.93 19.09 7.79
C ALA A 44 -4.71 20.01 9.00
N GLU A 45 -5.81 20.49 9.59
CA GLU A 45 -5.77 21.35 10.77
C GLU A 45 -5.03 20.70 11.95
N GLU A 46 -4.29 21.52 12.70
CA GLU A 46 -3.38 21.03 13.76
C GLU A 46 -4.09 20.24 14.86
N ARG A 47 -5.35 20.60 15.17
CA ARG A 47 -6.20 19.89 16.16
C ARG A 47 -6.58 18.49 15.69
N GLU A 48 -6.74 18.27 14.40
CA GLU A 48 -7.24 17.02 13.82
C GLU A 48 -6.09 16.12 13.35
N ARG A 49 -4.94 16.72 12.99
CA ARG A 49 -3.72 16.02 12.55
C ARG A 49 -3.29 14.88 13.47
N ARG A 50 -3.36 15.06 14.80
CA ARG A 50 -2.96 13.99 15.74
C ARG A 50 -3.85 12.75 15.63
N PHE A 51 -5.15 12.96 15.46
CA PHE A 51 -6.12 11.87 15.29
C PHE A 51 -5.91 11.18 13.94
N LEU A 52 -5.75 11.95 12.87
CA LEU A 52 -5.53 11.41 11.52
C LEU A 52 -4.25 10.57 11.44
N LEU A 53 -3.16 11.03 12.06
CA LEU A 53 -1.92 10.26 12.14
C LEU A 53 -2.10 8.97 12.96
N GLN A 54 -2.89 8.99 14.05
CA GLN A 54 -3.14 7.78 14.83
C GLN A 54 -3.94 6.75 14.04
N VAL A 55 -4.99 7.17 13.33
CA VAL A 55 -5.82 6.28 12.52
C VAL A 55 -5.02 5.75 11.32
N PHE A 56 -4.28 6.62 10.63
CA PHE A 56 -3.43 6.22 9.51
C PHE A 56 -2.34 5.22 9.94
N VAL A 57 -1.54 5.56 10.95
CA VAL A 57 -0.45 4.68 11.42
C VAL A 57 -1.00 3.40 12.04
N GLY A 58 -2.09 3.48 12.81
CA GLY A 58 -2.75 2.29 13.37
C GLY A 58 -3.29 1.36 12.29
N GLY A 59 -4.00 1.90 11.30
CA GLY A 59 -4.52 1.14 10.16
C GLY A 59 -3.40 0.54 9.30
N LEU A 60 -2.31 1.29 9.07
CA LEU A 60 -1.13 0.82 8.35
C LEU A 60 -0.45 -0.32 9.10
N LEU A 61 -0.24 -0.18 10.41
CA LEU A 61 0.36 -1.21 11.26
C LEU A 61 -0.39 -2.53 11.18
N VAL A 62 -1.72 -2.50 11.33
CA VAL A 62 -2.56 -3.70 11.24
C VAL A 62 -2.45 -4.33 9.85
N ARG A 63 -2.55 -3.52 8.78
CA ARG A 63 -2.45 -4.01 7.40
C ARG A 63 -1.06 -4.58 7.08
N MET A 64 0.02 -3.96 7.57
CA MET A 64 1.39 -4.48 7.40
C MET A 64 1.59 -5.79 8.16
N ALA A 65 1.10 -5.89 9.40
CA ALA A 65 1.20 -7.11 10.19
C ALA A 65 0.45 -8.26 9.50
N LEU A 66 -0.79 -8.03 9.07
CA LEU A 66 -1.59 -9.02 8.33
C LEU A 66 -0.93 -9.40 6.99
N GLY A 67 -0.48 -8.43 6.19
CA GLY A 67 0.21 -8.70 4.94
C GLY A 67 1.50 -9.52 5.13
N THR A 68 2.25 -9.23 6.19
CA THR A 68 3.45 -10.00 6.55
C THR A 68 3.10 -11.43 6.93
N LEU A 69 2.05 -11.63 7.74
CA LEU A 69 1.59 -12.97 8.13
C LEU A 69 1.11 -13.76 6.90
N ILE A 70 0.29 -13.16 6.05
CA ILE A 70 -0.17 -13.77 4.79
C ILE A 70 1.03 -14.18 3.94
N ASN A 71 2.05 -13.32 3.86
CA ASN A 71 3.25 -13.61 3.10
C ASN A 71 4.11 -14.72 3.72
N ALA A 72 4.25 -14.75 5.04
CA ALA A 72 5.04 -15.75 5.75
C ALA A 72 4.43 -17.17 5.67
N PHE A 73 3.09 -17.27 5.71
CA PHE A 73 2.38 -18.54 5.63
C PHE A 73 1.97 -18.97 4.21
N ASN A 74 2.35 -18.18 3.19
CA ASN A 74 1.96 -18.39 1.79
C ASN A 74 0.43 -18.46 1.57
N TRP A 75 -0.36 -17.67 2.31
CA TRP A 75 -1.82 -17.66 2.20
C TRP A 75 -2.36 -16.70 1.12
N GLN A 76 -1.50 -16.23 0.21
CA GLN A 76 -1.90 -15.28 -0.83
C GLN A 76 -2.95 -15.90 -1.78
N GLU A 77 -2.96 -17.23 -1.98
CA GLU A 77 -3.95 -17.88 -2.86
C GLU A 77 -5.38 -17.76 -2.29
N PHE A 78 -5.52 -17.79 -0.96
CA PHE A 78 -6.81 -17.68 -0.29
C PHE A 78 -7.26 -16.23 -0.12
N PHE A 79 -6.37 -15.33 0.31
CA PHE A 79 -6.73 -13.94 0.62
C PHE A 79 -6.63 -12.98 -0.56
N GLY A 80 -5.93 -13.34 -1.65
CA GLY A 80 -5.62 -12.41 -2.74
C GLY A 80 -5.09 -13.11 -3.97
N GLY A 81 -5.89 -14.01 -4.58
CA GLY A 81 -5.52 -14.69 -5.82
C GLY A 81 -5.26 -13.72 -6.99
N ASP A 82 -5.85 -12.52 -6.93
CA ASP A 82 -5.58 -11.41 -7.84
C ASP A 82 -4.15 -10.86 -7.68
N ALA A 83 -3.56 -10.91 -6.48
CA ALA A 83 -2.18 -10.47 -6.25
C ALA A 83 -1.18 -11.27 -7.10
N PHE A 84 -1.36 -12.59 -7.22
CA PHE A 84 -0.53 -13.42 -8.11
C PHE A 84 -0.67 -13.02 -9.57
N THR A 85 -1.91 -12.76 -9.99
CA THR A 85 -2.23 -12.31 -11.35
C THR A 85 -1.48 -11.01 -11.65
N TYR A 86 -1.63 -9.99 -10.81
CA TYR A 86 -0.93 -8.73 -10.99
C TYR A 86 0.60 -8.86 -10.89
N GLY A 87 1.11 -9.73 -10.02
CA GLY A 87 2.55 -9.99 -9.92
C GLY A 87 3.14 -10.66 -11.16
N LEU A 88 2.42 -11.63 -11.73
CA LEU A 88 2.84 -12.31 -12.96
C LEU A 88 2.84 -11.33 -14.14
N PHE A 89 1.73 -10.64 -14.38
CA PHE A 89 1.58 -9.74 -15.51
C PHE A 89 2.43 -8.47 -15.36
N GLY A 90 2.56 -7.91 -14.16
CA GLY A 90 3.43 -6.76 -13.91
C GLY A 90 4.90 -7.08 -14.15
N ASN A 91 5.35 -8.28 -13.75
CA ASN A 91 6.72 -8.73 -14.06
C ASN A 91 6.91 -9.00 -15.56
N ALA A 92 5.93 -9.61 -16.23
CA ALA A 92 5.99 -9.84 -17.67
C ALA A 92 6.06 -8.51 -18.45
N LEU A 93 5.26 -7.52 -18.04
CA LEU A 93 5.28 -6.17 -18.60
C LEU A 93 6.65 -5.51 -18.43
N LEU A 94 7.20 -5.49 -17.20
CA LEU A 94 8.53 -4.91 -16.95
C LEU A 94 9.64 -5.54 -17.80
N ASN A 95 9.62 -6.88 -17.94
CA ASN A 95 10.60 -7.59 -18.76
C ASN A 95 10.44 -7.28 -20.25
N GLY A 96 9.20 -7.09 -20.73
CA GLY A 96 8.92 -6.60 -22.08
C GLY A 96 9.49 -5.20 -22.31
N LEU A 97 9.23 -4.26 -21.40
CA LEU A 97 9.78 -2.90 -21.44
C LEU A 97 11.32 -2.89 -21.45
N ARG A 98 11.96 -3.67 -20.57
CA ARG A 98 13.43 -3.71 -20.47
C ARG A 98 14.12 -4.32 -21.69
N ARG A 99 13.46 -5.24 -22.39
CA ARG A 99 13.99 -5.89 -23.60
C ARG A 99 13.80 -5.06 -24.87
N GLY A 100 13.16 -3.88 -24.79
CA GLY A 100 12.85 -3.06 -25.97
C GLY A 100 11.81 -3.71 -26.89
N VAL A 101 11.22 -4.83 -26.48
CA VAL A 101 10.13 -5.50 -27.19
C VAL A 101 8.83 -4.81 -26.74
N PHE A 102 8.66 -3.57 -27.19
CA PHE A 102 7.35 -2.94 -27.15
C PHE A 102 6.50 -3.60 -28.25
N CYS A 103 5.49 -4.34 -27.81
CA CYS A 103 4.37 -4.87 -28.60
C CYS A 103 4.68 -6.14 -29.42
N GLY A 104 4.04 -7.24 -28.98
CA GLY A 104 3.93 -8.48 -29.76
C GLY A 104 3.71 -9.75 -28.94
N GLY A 105 3.71 -9.69 -27.60
CA GLY A 105 3.51 -10.86 -26.75
C GLY A 105 2.51 -10.60 -25.62
N ASP A 106 1.68 -11.60 -25.37
CA ASP A 106 0.55 -11.76 -24.44
C ASP A 106 0.38 -10.76 -23.29
N ALA A 107 1.41 -10.24 -22.63
CA ALA A 107 1.26 -9.39 -21.44
C ALA A 107 0.74 -7.97 -21.72
N ALA A 108 1.12 -7.34 -22.84
CA ALA A 108 0.64 -6.00 -23.19
C ALA A 108 -0.75 -6.04 -23.83
N GLU A 109 -1.05 -7.10 -24.59
CA GLU A 109 -2.40 -7.38 -25.09
C GLU A 109 -3.32 -7.80 -23.96
N TRP A 110 -2.85 -8.62 -23.00
CA TRP A 110 -3.59 -8.94 -21.80
C TRP A 110 -3.82 -7.72 -20.93
N ALA A 111 -2.84 -6.82 -20.76
CA ALA A 111 -3.08 -5.56 -20.04
C ALA A 111 -4.14 -4.69 -20.72
N LYS A 112 -4.24 -4.72 -22.06
CA LYS A 112 -5.31 -4.05 -22.81
C LYS A 112 -6.64 -4.81 -22.74
N SER A 113 -6.62 -6.14 -22.63
CA SER A 113 -7.82 -7.00 -22.54
C SER A 113 -8.27 -7.30 -21.10
N ALA A 114 -7.48 -6.92 -20.09
CA ALA A 114 -7.76 -7.11 -18.66
C ALA A 114 -8.87 -6.19 -18.14
N GLY A 115 -9.53 -5.43 -19.02
CA GLY A 115 -10.61 -4.52 -18.68
C GLY A 115 -10.20 -3.53 -17.59
N ASN A 116 -10.91 -3.54 -16.45
CA ASN A 116 -10.71 -2.62 -15.34
C ASN A 116 -9.37 -2.79 -14.58
N GLY A 117 -8.62 -3.89 -14.76
CA GLY A 117 -7.41 -4.21 -13.99
C GLY A 117 -6.09 -3.65 -14.52
N TRP A 118 -6.11 -3.03 -15.71
CA TRP A 118 -4.91 -2.57 -16.42
C TRP A 118 -3.98 -1.67 -15.60
N GLY A 119 -4.52 -0.72 -14.83
CA GLY A 119 -3.74 0.22 -14.03
C GLY A 119 -2.89 -0.46 -12.95
N MET A 120 -3.40 -1.53 -12.34
CA MET A 120 -2.67 -2.29 -11.33
C MET A 120 -1.46 -3.02 -11.92
N ILE A 121 -1.54 -3.47 -13.17
CA ILE A 121 -0.41 -4.12 -13.86
C ILE A 121 0.74 -3.13 -14.08
N TYR A 122 0.43 -1.91 -14.53
CA TYR A 122 1.42 -0.84 -14.69
C TYR A 122 2.03 -0.42 -13.34
N LEU A 123 1.20 -0.32 -12.30
CA LEU A 123 1.65 0.00 -10.95
C LEU A 123 2.63 -1.07 -10.43
N VAL A 124 2.28 -2.35 -10.55
CA VAL A 124 3.17 -3.44 -10.12
C VAL A 124 4.46 -3.45 -10.93
N ALA A 125 4.40 -3.25 -12.24
CA ALA A 125 5.59 -3.15 -13.08
C ALA A 125 6.51 -2.00 -12.65
N ALA A 126 5.95 -0.83 -12.31
CA ALA A 126 6.70 0.32 -11.81
C ALA A 126 7.34 0.03 -10.44
N ILE A 127 6.60 -0.59 -9.51
CA ILE A 127 7.13 -1.01 -8.21
C ILE A 127 8.29 -2.00 -8.41
N TYR A 128 8.13 -2.99 -9.28
CA TYR A 128 9.19 -3.97 -9.58
C TYR A 128 10.38 -3.35 -10.31
N ALA A 129 10.19 -2.28 -11.08
CA ALA A 129 11.28 -1.54 -11.69
C ALA A 129 12.15 -0.87 -10.63
N PHE A 130 11.54 -0.36 -9.56
CA PHE A 130 12.21 0.38 -8.48
C PHE A 130 12.82 -0.55 -7.42
N VAL A 131 12.09 -1.58 -6.98
CA VAL A 131 12.43 -2.41 -5.81
C VAL A 131 12.93 -3.81 -6.21
N GLY A 132 12.76 -4.19 -7.47
CA GLY A 132 12.88 -5.58 -7.92
C GLY A 132 11.58 -6.36 -7.69
N ARG A 133 11.50 -7.58 -8.22
CA ARG A 133 10.32 -8.44 -8.09
C ARG A 133 10.08 -8.79 -6.62
N ASN A 134 9.09 -8.16 -6.01
CA ASN A 134 8.77 -8.32 -4.60
C ASN A 134 7.27 -8.13 -4.35
N MET A 135 6.54 -9.23 -4.16
CA MET A 135 5.09 -9.19 -3.92
C MET A 135 4.75 -8.48 -2.60
N LEU A 136 5.57 -8.65 -1.57
CA LEU A 136 5.37 -8.00 -0.28
C LEU A 136 5.44 -6.47 -0.40
N ALA A 137 6.32 -5.95 -1.27
CA ALA A 137 6.40 -4.51 -1.55
C ALA A 137 5.08 -3.98 -2.14
N VAL A 138 4.46 -4.72 -3.06
CA VAL A 138 3.14 -4.36 -3.62
C VAL A 138 2.05 -4.40 -2.55
N GLN A 139 2.06 -5.42 -1.69
CA GLN A 139 1.11 -5.53 -0.58
C GLN A 139 1.26 -4.37 0.40
N PHE A 140 2.49 -3.96 0.74
CA PHE A 140 2.73 -2.82 1.63
C PHE A 140 2.35 -1.50 0.98
N PHE A 141 2.60 -1.34 -0.32
CA PHE A 141 2.10 -0.17 -1.05
C PHE A 141 0.56 -0.10 -0.96
N ASN A 142 -0.13 -1.22 -1.20
CA ASN A 142 -1.58 -1.29 -1.04
C ASN A 142 -2.03 -1.03 0.41
N ALA A 143 -1.27 -1.50 1.40
CA ALA A 143 -1.52 -1.22 2.81
C ALA A 143 -1.46 0.28 3.12
N VAL A 144 -0.50 1.01 2.53
CA VAL A 144 -0.40 2.47 2.65
C VAL A 144 -1.58 3.17 2.00
N VAL A 145 -1.91 2.81 0.75
CA VAL A 145 -3.05 3.40 0.03
C VAL A 145 -4.35 3.15 0.80
N GLY A 146 -4.56 1.92 1.26
CA GLY A 146 -5.73 1.53 2.04
C GLY A 146 -5.78 2.15 3.44
N ALA A 147 -4.64 2.48 4.06
CA ALA A 147 -4.63 3.25 5.31
C ALA A 147 -4.86 4.74 5.07
N ALA A 148 -4.42 5.28 3.91
CA ALA A 148 -4.59 6.67 3.53
C ALA A 148 -6.03 7.04 3.16
N THR A 149 -6.90 6.06 2.86
CA THR A 149 -8.33 6.33 2.64
C THR A 149 -9.02 6.86 3.89
N ALA A 150 -8.65 6.38 5.08
CA ALA A 150 -9.24 6.84 6.35
C ALA A 150 -9.09 8.36 6.57
N PRO A 151 -7.90 8.98 6.47
CA PRO A 151 -7.78 10.43 6.59
C PRO A 151 -8.42 11.19 5.42
N ILE A 152 -8.44 10.63 4.21
CA ILE A 152 -9.15 11.26 3.07
C ILE A 152 -10.66 11.31 3.35
N ILE A 153 -11.24 10.20 3.80
CA ILE A 153 -12.66 10.10 4.13
C ILE A 153 -13.02 11.01 5.30
N PHE A 154 -12.13 11.15 6.28
CA PHE A 154 -12.29 12.14 7.33
C PHE A 154 -12.44 13.56 6.75
N LEU A 155 -11.53 13.98 5.86
CA LEU A 155 -11.55 15.31 5.26
C LEU A 155 -12.81 15.53 4.42
N CYS A 156 -13.22 14.54 3.63
CA CYS A 156 -14.46 14.58 2.86
C CYS A 156 -15.69 14.70 3.78
N ALA A 157 -15.79 13.86 4.81
CA ALA A 157 -16.90 13.89 5.76
C ALA A 157 -16.95 15.20 6.56
N ARG A 158 -15.78 15.75 6.91
CA ARG A 158 -15.66 17.06 7.56
C ARG A 158 -16.19 18.17 6.66
N HIS A 159 -15.84 18.12 5.37
CA HIS A 159 -16.27 19.12 4.39
C HIS A 159 -17.78 19.06 4.10
N ILE A 160 -18.35 17.85 3.96
CA ILE A 160 -19.76 17.65 3.60
C ILE A 160 -20.68 17.89 4.81
N PHE A 161 -20.41 17.22 5.93
CA PHE A 161 -21.33 17.21 7.07
C PHE A 161 -21.05 18.32 8.08
N GLN A 162 -19.90 19.01 7.96
CA GLN A 162 -19.48 20.07 8.89
C GLN A 162 -19.51 19.63 10.37
N ASN A 163 -19.47 18.32 10.63
CA ASN A 163 -19.58 17.73 11.95
C ASN A 163 -18.36 16.85 12.26
N LEU A 164 -17.61 17.24 13.29
CA LEU A 164 -16.39 16.56 13.70
C LEU A 164 -16.64 15.11 14.17
N ARG A 165 -17.77 14.84 14.83
CA ARG A 165 -18.06 13.49 15.34
C ARG A 165 -18.34 12.52 14.19
N VAL A 166 -19.09 12.97 13.18
CA VAL A 166 -19.38 12.19 11.97
C VAL A 166 -18.08 11.90 11.21
N ALA A 167 -17.22 12.91 11.03
CA ALA A 167 -15.93 12.73 10.35
C ALA A 167 -15.03 11.73 11.07
N LYS A 168 -14.94 11.79 12.41
CA LYS A 168 -14.15 10.84 13.21
C LYS A 168 -14.68 9.42 13.12
N LEU A 169 -15.99 9.23 13.18
CA LEU A 169 -16.60 7.90 13.03
C LEU A 169 -16.36 7.34 11.63
N ALA A 170 -16.59 8.15 10.59
CA ALA A 170 -16.35 7.73 9.20
C ALA A 170 -14.90 7.27 8.98
N ALA A 171 -13.93 7.96 9.56
CA ALA A 171 -12.51 7.59 9.47
C ALA A 171 -12.17 6.26 10.18
N LEU A 172 -12.93 5.87 11.21
CA LEU A 172 -12.69 4.65 11.98
C LEU A 172 -13.31 3.40 11.36
N PHE A 173 -14.33 3.56 10.52
CA PHE A 173 -15.05 2.45 9.87
C PHE A 173 -14.51 2.09 8.47
N VAL A 174 -13.29 2.53 8.16
CA VAL A 174 -12.57 2.31 6.88
C VAL A 174 -11.26 1.59 7.15
#